data_AF-A0A1Y5I8F6-F1
#
_entry.id   AF-A0A1Y5I8F6-F1
#
_cell.length_a   1.000
_cell.length_b   1.000
_cell.length_c   1.000
_cell.angle_alpha   90.00
_cell.angle_beta   90.00
_cell.angle_gamma   90.00
#
_symmetry.space_group_name_H-M   'P 1'
#
loop_
_entity.id
_entity.type
_entity.pdbx_description
1 polymer ?
#
loop_
_entity_poly.entity_id
_entity_poly.type
_entity_poly.pdbx_seq_one_letter_code
_entity_poly.pdbx_strand_id
1 'polypeptide(L)'
;MSAFWRPLTVSIAAFVLTAAAPDTFSREELQALEAERQAAEQKLEALQAAGENTLSDLKNIDSQLISAAMESQRREEQASNAEKSLIDLGARRVSAQMSLLENRQALEDLLAALAASNRRKPPALIVSPSKANTAVRRAILMSETTPRLATESEELSREIDTLNELERRIRGEKAKLDAAEATLALKQVEIERLAAAKRGNFEDLSGDIALLKAHAAGIGAREEDLRSLLASLEAQAPSAPGAKPDLRPRLVSNSPSSKPSATSAVARTPASRPLGRAVIGALKPPVAGSLARAFGEKLPTGGKSEWVAFATRANAQVVAPVGGTVEYARPFRTYGSMLILRTSDGYHVILTGMSRIYVTEGQGVSVGEPVGRMPDRAEPVPELNMELRLGDKVMNPADWLPGRS
;
A
#
# COMPACT_ATOMS: atom_id res chain seq x y z
N MET A 1 69.42 6.42 10.51
CA MET A 1 69.91 5.06 10.18
C MET A 1 69.76 4.90 8.67
N SER A 2 70.69 5.48 7.89
CA SER A 2 71.84 4.78 7.28
C SER A 2 71.36 3.68 6.30
N ALA A 3 71.09 4.01 5.04
CA ALA A 3 72.06 4.12 3.95
C ALA A 3 72.88 2.85 3.73
N PHE A 4 72.65 2.14 2.62
CA PHE A 4 73.74 1.58 1.83
C PHE A 4 73.40 1.66 0.33
N TRP A 5 74.36 2.25 -0.36
CA TRP A 5 74.44 2.62 -1.76
C TRP A 5 75.58 1.77 -2.31
N ARG A 6 75.44 1.17 -3.51
CA ARG A 6 76.42 1.23 -4.62
C ARG A 6 76.10 0.26 -5.77
N PRO A 7 76.62 0.54 -6.98
CA PRO A 7 75.93 0.33 -8.26
C PRO A 7 76.61 -0.73 -9.14
N LEU A 8 75.98 -1.14 -10.23
CA LEU A 8 76.71 -1.67 -11.39
C LEU A 8 76.07 -1.24 -12.71
N THR A 9 76.85 -0.41 -13.40
CA THR A 9 76.94 -0.09 -14.83
C THR A 9 76.13 -0.90 -15.86
N VAL A 10 75.29 -0.16 -16.59
CA VAL A 10 75.17 -0.04 -18.06
C VAL A 10 75.64 -1.21 -18.92
N SER A 11 74.70 -1.81 -19.65
CA SER A 11 74.94 -2.30 -21.01
C SER A 11 73.73 -1.95 -21.89
N ILE A 12 73.89 -0.91 -22.70
CA ILE A 12 72.92 -0.49 -23.73
C ILE A 12 73.07 -1.48 -24.89
N ALA A 13 72.21 -2.49 -24.92
CA ALA A 13 71.98 -3.26 -26.13
C ALA A 13 70.95 -2.50 -26.96
N ALA A 14 71.42 -1.85 -28.03
CA ALA A 14 70.58 -1.29 -29.07
C ALA A 14 69.78 -2.43 -29.72
N PHE A 15 68.55 -2.63 -29.26
CA PHE A 15 67.61 -3.52 -29.94
C PHE A 15 67.11 -2.77 -31.18
N VAL A 16 67.57 -3.25 -32.32
CA VAL A 16 67.09 -2.86 -33.65
C VAL A 16 65.57 -2.96 -33.64
N LEU A 17 64.94 -1.84 -34.00
CA LEU A 17 63.50 -1.70 -34.19
C LEU A 17 63.09 -2.54 -35.41
N THR A 18 62.93 -3.85 -35.23
CA THR A 18 62.18 -4.68 -36.17
C THR A 18 60.72 -4.27 -36.07
N ALA A 19 60.24 -3.61 -37.13
CA ALA A 19 58.83 -3.32 -37.34
C ALA A 19 58.02 -4.63 -37.31
N ALA A 20 57.42 -4.92 -36.16
CA ALA A 20 56.37 -5.90 -36.04
C ALA A 20 55.14 -5.33 -36.76
N ALA A 21 54.73 -6.02 -37.83
CA ALA A 21 53.43 -5.83 -38.46
C ALA A 21 52.31 -5.96 -37.41
N PRO A 22 51.18 -5.24 -37.58
CA PRO A 22 50.09 -5.26 -36.62
C PRO A 22 49.52 -6.67 -36.46
N ASP A 23 49.23 -7.04 -35.22
CA ASP A 23 48.64 -8.31 -34.82
C ASP A 23 47.49 -8.72 -35.75
N THR A 24 47.65 -9.88 -36.39
CA THR A 24 46.67 -10.50 -37.27
C THR A 24 45.55 -11.10 -36.43
N PHE A 25 44.42 -10.40 -36.34
CA PHE A 25 43.18 -10.99 -35.82
C PHE A 25 42.80 -12.22 -36.67
N SER A 26 42.53 -13.36 -36.03
CA SER A 26 42.47 -14.68 -36.68
C SER A 26 41.04 -15.19 -36.85
N ARG A 27 40.81 -16.14 -37.78
CA ARG A 27 39.52 -16.86 -37.89
C ARG A 27 39.09 -17.51 -36.57
N GLU A 28 40.03 -17.78 -35.66
CA GLU A 28 39.75 -18.37 -34.35
C GLU A 28 39.07 -17.38 -33.41
N GLU A 29 39.39 -16.08 -33.49
CA GLU A 29 38.72 -15.04 -32.68
C GLU A 29 37.27 -14.84 -33.10
N LEU A 30 36.98 -14.92 -34.41
CA LEU A 30 35.61 -14.91 -34.91
C LEU A 30 34.83 -16.12 -34.39
N GLN A 31 35.42 -17.32 -34.43
CA GLN A 31 34.78 -18.53 -33.90
C GLN A 31 34.58 -18.47 -32.38
N ALA A 32 35.53 -17.90 -31.64
CA ALA A 32 35.42 -17.70 -30.20
C ALA A 32 34.27 -16.73 -29.87
N LEU A 33 34.12 -15.65 -30.63
CA LEU A 33 33.04 -14.68 -30.47
C LEU A 33 31.67 -15.28 -30.84
N GLU A 34 31.60 -16.07 -31.91
CA GLU A 34 30.39 -16.83 -32.28
C GLU A 34 29.98 -17.84 -31.20
N ALA A 35 30.93 -18.52 -30.57
CA ALA A 35 30.68 -19.42 -29.44
C ALA A 35 30.19 -18.65 -28.19
N GLU A 36 30.78 -17.48 -27.90
CA GLU A 36 30.35 -16.59 -26.82
C GLU A 36 28.91 -16.10 -27.03
N ARG A 37 28.54 -15.77 -28.28
CA ARG A 37 27.19 -15.40 -28.70
C ARG A 37 26.20 -16.55 -28.47
N GLN A 38 26.52 -17.76 -28.92
CA GLN A 38 25.67 -18.93 -28.72
C GLN A 38 25.47 -19.26 -27.24
N ALA A 39 26.52 -19.16 -26.42
CA ALA A 39 26.42 -19.34 -24.97
C ALA A 39 25.55 -18.27 -24.30
N ALA A 40 25.62 -17.01 -24.77
CA ALA A 40 24.75 -15.93 -24.30
C ALA A 40 23.29 -16.16 -24.69
N GLU A 41 23.02 -16.64 -25.92
CA GLU A 41 21.67 -17.00 -26.39
C GLU A 41 21.08 -18.14 -25.55
N GLN A 42 21.84 -19.21 -25.30
CA GLN A 42 21.40 -20.33 -24.45
C GLN A 42 21.10 -19.89 -23.01
N LYS A 43 21.92 -19.01 -22.43
CA LYS A 43 21.65 -18.43 -21.11
C LYS A 43 20.38 -17.59 -21.10
N LEU A 44 20.13 -16.84 -22.17
CA LEU A 44 18.93 -16.04 -22.32
C LEU A 44 17.68 -16.92 -22.45
N GLU A 45 17.74 -18.00 -23.21
CA GLU A 45 16.65 -19.00 -23.29
C GLU A 45 16.40 -19.68 -21.94
N ALA A 46 17.46 -20.10 -21.24
CA ALA A 46 17.34 -20.71 -19.91
C ALA A 46 16.71 -19.74 -18.89
N LEU A 47 17.08 -18.45 -18.94
CA LEU A 47 16.49 -17.41 -18.08
C LEU A 47 15.05 -17.07 -18.49
N GLN A 48 14.70 -17.16 -19.78
CA GLN A 48 13.31 -17.06 -20.22
C GLN A 48 12.46 -18.20 -19.65
N ALA A 49 12.94 -19.45 -19.72
CA ALA A 49 12.26 -20.61 -19.17
C ALA A 49 12.14 -20.54 -17.63
N ALA A 50 13.21 -20.15 -16.93
CA ALA A 50 13.16 -19.90 -15.48
C ALA A 50 12.20 -18.75 -15.11
N GLY A 51 12.12 -17.74 -15.99
CA GLY A 51 11.16 -16.66 -15.91
C GLY A 51 9.71 -17.14 -15.94
N GLU A 52 9.36 -18.15 -16.75
CA GLU A 52 7.99 -18.68 -16.81
C GLU A 52 7.52 -19.30 -15.47
N ASN A 53 8.38 -20.07 -14.81
CA ASN A 53 8.09 -20.61 -13.48
C ASN A 53 7.94 -19.48 -12.45
N THR A 54 8.85 -18.50 -12.48
CA THR A 54 8.81 -17.32 -11.61
C THR A 54 7.54 -16.49 -11.83
N LEU A 55 7.06 -16.37 -13.07
CA LEU A 55 5.79 -15.70 -13.39
C LEU A 55 4.59 -16.41 -12.78
N SER A 56 4.60 -17.75 -12.73
CA SER A 56 3.52 -18.51 -12.09
C SER A 56 3.52 -18.32 -10.58
N ASP A 57 4.70 -18.29 -9.95
CA ASP A 57 4.86 -18.01 -8.52
C ASP A 57 4.45 -16.59 -8.17
N LEU A 58 4.84 -15.61 -9.00
CA LEU A 58 4.41 -14.22 -8.86
C LEU A 58 2.89 -14.08 -8.94
N LYS A 59 2.23 -14.80 -9.87
CA LYS A 59 0.76 -14.81 -9.97
C LYS A 59 0.11 -15.40 -8.71
N ASN A 60 0.72 -16.43 -8.12
CA ASN A 60 0.24 -17.00 -6.86
C ASN A 60 0.41 -15.99 -5.72
N ILE A 61 1.57 -15.34 -5.61
CA ILE A 61 1.82 -14.27 -4.63
C ILE A 61 0.83 -13.12 -4.81
N ASP A 62 0.53 -12.69 -6.04
CA ASP A 62 -0.45 -11.65 -6.34
C ASP A 62 -1.84 -12.02 -5.82
N SER A 63 -2.27 -13.27 -6.06
CA SER A 63 -3.57 -13.75 -5.57
C SER A 63 -3.64 -13.77 -4.03
N GLN A 64 -2.54 -14.14 -3.36
CA GLN A 64 -2.44 -14.14 -1.90
C GLN A 64 -2.42 -12.72 -1.35
N LEU A 65 -1.66 -11.81 -1.97
CA LEU A 65 -1.60 -10.40 -1.60
C LEU A 65 -2.96 -9.71 -1.72
N ILE A 66 -3.68 -9.91 -2.84
CA ILE A 66 -5.02 -9.36 -3.04
C ILE A 66 -5.99 -9.94 -1.99
N SER A 67 -5.92 -11.24 -1.72
CA SER A 67 -6.78 -11.89 -0.71
C SER A 67 -6.51 -11.38 0.70
N ALA A 68 -5.24 -11.26 1.08
CA ALA A 68 -4.83 -10.71 2.36
C ALA A 68 -5.22 -9.22 2.51
N ALA A 69 -5.07 -8.43 1.44
CA ALA A 69 -5.46 -7.03 1.44
C ALA A 69 -6.99 -6.85 1.52
N MET A 70 -7.77 -7.67 0.82
CA MET A 70 -9.23 -7.66 0.95
C MET A 70 -9.69 -7.99 2.36
N GLU A 71 -9.07 -9.00 3.00
CA GLU A 71 -9.37 -9.33 4.38
C GLU A 71 -8.96 -8.19 5.33
N SER A 72 -7.79 -7.57 5.12
CA SER A 72 -7.36 -6.38 5.88
C SER A 72 -8.40 -5.26 5.79
N GLN A 73 -8.83 -4.89 4.57
CA GLN A 73 -9.82 -3.82 4.38
C GLN A 73 -11.16 -4.14 5.06
N ARG A 74 -11.63 -5.40 5.03
CA ARG A 74 -12.84 -5.81 5.75
C ARG A 74 -12.70 -5.69 7.27
N ARG A 75 -11.55 -6.06 7.82
CA ARG A 75 -11.28 -5.96 9.26
C ARG A 75 -11.08 -4.51 9.69
N GLU A 76 -10.48 -3.66 8.86
CA GLU A 76 -10.40 -2.21 9.06
C GLU A 76 -11.78 -1.56 9.11
N GLU A 77 -12.70 -1.97 8.24
CA GLU A 77 -14.09 -1.48 8.26
C GLU A 77 -14.83 -1.95 9.52
N GLN A 78 -14.68 -3.22 9.91
CA GLN A 78 -15.24 -3.74 11.16
C GLN A 78 -14.71 -2.99 12.39
N ALA A 79 -13.40 -2.76 12.47
CA ALA A 79 -12.78 -2.00 13.55
C ALA A 79 -13.30 -0.56 13.59
N SER A 80 -13.39 0.10 12.43
CA SER A 80 -13.92 1.47 12.33
C SER A 80 -15.38 1.56 12.80
N ASN A 81 -16.20 0.57 12.48
CA ASN A 81 -17.60 0.53 12.89
C ASN A 81 -17.75 0.24 14.40
N ALA A 82 -16.92 -0.66 14.94
CA ALA A 82 -16.88 -0.96 16.37
C ALA A 82 -16.47 0.27 17.18
N GLU A 83 -15.46 1.03 16.74
CA GLU A 83 -15.05 2.28 17.39
C GLU A 83 -16.14 3.36 17.38
N LYS A 84 -16.78 3.59 16.23
CA LYS A 84 -17.93 4.53 16.16
C LYS A 84 -19.02 4.13 17.14
N SER A 85 -19.30 2.82 17.23
CA SER A 85 -20.30 2.28 18.16
C SER A 85 -19.87 2.46 19.62
N LEU A 86 -18.59 2.27 19.93
CA LEU A 86 -18.03 2.50 21.27
C LEU A 86 -18.14 3.98 21.68
N ILE A 87 -17.93 4.91 20.75
CA ILE A 87 -18.09 6.35 21.01
C ILE A 87 -19.56 6.68 21.34
N ASP A 88 -20.52 6.21 20.53
CA ASP A 88 -21.94 6.41 20.76
C ASP A 88 -22.42 5.76 22.07
N LEU A 89 -22.05 4.49 22.30
CA LEU A 89 -22.39 3.77 23.53
C LEU A 89 -21.75 4.41 24.77
N GLY A 90 -20.52 4.92 24.65
CA GLY A 90 -19.84 5.65 25.71
C GLY A 90 -20.59 6.92 26.11
N ALA A 91 -21.02 7.72 25.11
CA ALA A 91 -21.84 8.91 25.36
C ALA A 91 -23.18 8.56 26.04
N ARG A 92 -23.86 7.51 25.56
CA ARG A 92 -25.12 7.03 26.17
C ARG A 92 -24.93 6.55 27.60
N ARG A 93 -23.84 5.83 27.89
CA ARG A 93 -23.49 5.36 29.23
C ARG A 93 -23.30 6.53 30.18
N VAL A 94 -22.51 7.54 29.78
CA VAL A 94 -22.28 8.74 30.60
C VAL A 94 -23.59 9.46 30.89
N SER A 95 -24.45 9.64 29.87
CA SER A 95 -25.77 10.25 30.06
C SER A 95 -26.65 9.47 31.05
N ALA A 96 -26.75 8.13 30.88
CA ALA A 96 -27.52 7.27 31.77
C ALA A 96 -26.99 7.28 33.21
N GLN A 97 -25.65 7.36 33.39
CA GLN A 97 -25.03 7.49 34.71
C GLN A 97 -25.39 8.82 35.39
N MET A 98 -25.45 9.92 34.64
CA MET A 98 -25.84 11.22 35.18
C MET A 98 -27.30 11.21 35.62
N SER A 99 -28.22 10.68 34.81
CA SER A 99 -29.64 10.55 35.18
C SER A 99 -29.82 9.69 36.43
N LEU A 100 -29.09 8.57 36.52
CA LEU A 100 -29.12 7.70 37.70
C LEU A 100 -28.65 8.42 38.98
N LEU A 101 -27.63 9.27 38.88
CA LEU A 101 -27.12 10.06 40.01
C LEU A 101 -28.11 11.16 40.43
N GLU A 102 -28.76 11.82 39.48
CA GLU A 102 -29.79 12.84 39.74
C GLU A 102 -31.02 12.24 40.44
N ASN A 103 -31.55 11.13 39.93
CA ASN A 103 -32.67 10.39 40.53
C ASN A 103 -32.29 9.81 41.90
N ARG A 104 -31.04 9.31 41.98
CA ARG A 104 -30.21 9.17 43.17
C ARG A 104 -30.56 10.17 44.27
N GLN A 105 -30.12 11.39 44.02
CA GLN A 105 -30.15 12.51 44.96
C GLN A 105 -31.58 12.89 45.32
N ALA A 106 -32.49 12.91 44.35
CA ALA A 106 -33.89 13.23 44.56
C ALA A 106 -34.56 12.26 45.56
N LEU A 107 -34.27 10.95 45.44
CA LEU A 107 -34.79 9.94 46.36
C LEU A 107 -34.18 10.07 47.76
N GLU A 108 -32.87 10.34 47.87
CA GLU A 108 -32.20 10.56 49.16
C GLU A 108 -32.80 11.78 49.90
N ASP A 109 -33.06 12.88 49.19
CA ASP A 109 -33.68 14.09 49.72
C ASP A 109 -35.13 13.85 50.18
N LEU A 110 -35.92 13.11 49.40
CA LEU A 110 -37.28 12.72 49.75
C LEU A 110 -37.30 11.84 51.02
N LEU A 111 -36.43 10.83 51.09
CA LEU A 111 -36.31 9.95 52.25
C LEU A 111 -35.85 10.72 53.50
N ALA A 112 -34.92 11.66 53.36
CA ALA A 112 -34.49 12.53 54.45
C ALA A 112 -35.65 13.41 54.97
N ALA A 113 -36.46 13.98 54.06
CA ALA A 113 -37.64 14.76 54.42
C ALA A 113 -38.69 13.91 55.16
N LEU A 114 -38.95 12.68 54.69
CA LEU A 114 -39.85 11.73 55.35
C LEU A 114 -39.34 11.32 56.74
N ALA A 115 -38.05 11.02 56.88
CA ALA A 115 -37.44 10.65 58.15
C ALA A 115 -37.47 11.81 59.17
N ALA A 116 -37.20 13.05 58.72
CA ALA A 116 -37.27 14.25 59.55
C ALA A 116 -38.70 14.51 60.05
N SER A 117 -39.71 14.29 59.21
CA SER A 117 -41.12 14.36 59.58
C SER A 117 -41.50 13.35 60.67
N ASN A 118 -40.98 12.12 60.60
CA ASN A 118 -41.27 11.06 61.58
C ASN A 118 -40.55 11.26 62.93
N ARG A 119 -39.35 11.84 62.94
CA ARG A 119 -38.56 12.10 64.17
C ARG A 119 -39.16 13.19 65.08
N ARG A 120 -40.04 14.06 64.58
CA ARG A 120 -40.74 15.09 65.38
C ARG A 120 -41.97 14.50 66.13
N LYS A 121 -41.75 13.58 67.07
CA LYS A 121 -42.77 13.09 68.03
C LYS A 121 -42.30 13.26 69.50
N PRO A 122 -43.15 13.76 70.41
CA PRO A 122 -43.09 13.40 71.83
C PRO A 122 -43.56 11.93 72.02
N PRO A 123 -43.14 11.22 73.08
CA PRO A 123 -43.42 9.80 73.28
C PRO A 123 -44.93 9.49 73.34
N ALA A 124 -45.27 8.28 72.88
CA ALA A 124 -46.64 7.78 72.74
C ALA A 124 -47.24 7.37 74.10
N LEU A 125 -47.51 8.34 74.97
CA LEU A 125 -48.37 8.17 76.13
C LEU A 125 -49.31 9.39 76.16
N ILE A 126 -50.61 9.15 76.31
CA ILE A 126 -51.74 10.13 76.27
C ILE A 126 -52.31 10.35 74.86
N VAL A 127 -53.29 9.52 74.52
CA VAL A 127 -54.24 9.69 73.41
C VAL A 127 -55.24 10.79 73.78
N SER A 128 -55.19 11.91 73.06
CA SER A 128 -56.22 12.96 73.09
C SER A 128 -56.96 12.98 71.73
N PRO A 129 -58.27 13.32 71.69
CA PRO A 129 -59.08 13.33 70.46
C PRO A 129 -58.48 14.17 69.31
N SER A 130 -57.71 15.22 69.62
CA SER A 130 -56.99 16.04 68.65
C SER A 130 -55.82 15.33 67.94
N LYS A 131 -55.26 14.25 68.51
CA LYS A 131 -54.19 13.45 67.89
C LYS A 131 -54.71 12.47 66.82
N ALA A 132 -56.01 12.15 66.83
CA ALA A 132 -56.63 11.29 65.83
C ALA A 132 -56.62 11.95 64.44
N ASN A 133 -56.94 13.24 64.34
CA ASN A 133 -56.90 13.99 63.09
C ASN A 133 -55.48 14.07 62.49
N THR A 134 -54.46 14.21 63.34
CA THR A 134 -53.06 14.17 62.90
C THR A 134 -52.64 12.78 62.43
N ALA A 135 -53.12 11.72 63.07
CA ALA A 135 -52.87 10.34 62.64
C ALA A 135 -53.52 10.04 61.28
N VAL A 136 -54.77 10.50 61.06
CA VAL A 136 -55.47 10.38 59.77
C VAL A 136 -54.74 11.15 58.67
N ARG A 137 -54.35 12.41 58.90
CA ARG A 137 -53.56 13.19 57.92
C ARG A 137 -52.24 12.51 57.56
N ARG A 138 -51.56 11.87 58.52
CA ARG A 138 -50.30 11.13 58.27
C ARG A 138 -50.54 9.82 57.52
N ALA A 139 -51.64 9.12 57.80
CA ALA A 139 -52.04 7.93 57.04
C ALA A 139 -52.37 8.30 55.59
N ILE A 140 -53.06 9.43 55.36
CA ILE A 140 -53.31 9.98 54.02
C ILE A 140 -51.99 10.34 53.33
N LEU A 141 -51.09 11.09 53.98
CA LEU A 141 -49.78 11.43 53.40
C LEU A 141 -48.94 10.18 53.07
N MET A 142 -48.88 9.18 53.96
CA MET A 142 -48.19 7.91 53.69
C MET A 142 -48.85 7.13 52.56
N SER A 143 -50.18 7.13 52.48
CA SER A 143 -50.94 6.52 51.38
C SER A 143 -50.69 7.20 50.04
N GLU A 144 -50.38 8.50 50.04
CA GLU A 144 -50.05 9.26 48.83
C GLU A 144 -48.56 9.14 48.44
N THR A 145 -47.63 9.03 49.40
CA THR A 145 -46.19 8.93 49.11
C THR A 145 -45.71 7.52 48.79
N THR A 146 -46.35 6.48 49.35
CA THR A 146 -45.94 5.08 49.12
C THR A 146 -46.00 4.68 47.65
N PRO A 147 -47.06 4.99 46.89
CA PRO A 147 -47.10 4.71 45.45
C PRO A 147 -46.00 5.46 44.67
N ARG A 148 -45.70 6.71 45.05
CA ARG A 148 -44.64 7.50 44.41
C ARG A 148 -43.26 6.89 44.64
N LEU A 149 -42.95 6.49 45.87
CA LEU A 149 -41.72 5.77 46.19
C LEU A 149 -41.59 4.45 45.42
N ALA A 150 -42.70 3.71 45.26
CA ALA A 150 -42.70 2.49 44.47
C ALA A 150 -42.40 2.79 42.99
N THR A 151 -43.00 3.83 42.41
CA THR A 151 -42.72 4.27 41.03
C THR A 151 -41.26 4.71 40.85
N GLU A 152 -40.72 5.53 41.74
CA GLU A 152 -39.32 5.97 41.68
C GLU A 152 -38.35 4.79 41.83
N SER A 153 -38.64 3.82 42.71
CA SER A 153 -37.83 2.61 42.85
C SER A 153 -37.88 1.72 41.61
N GLU A 154 -39.03 1.61 40.94
CA GLU A 154 -39.14 0.88 39.67
C GLU A 154 -38.37 1.58 38.55
N GLU A 155 -38.41 2.92 38.50
CA GLU A 155 -37.64 3.71 37.54
C GLU A 155 -36.14 3.55 37.75
N LEU A 156 -35.67 3.64 39.01
CA LEU A 156 -34.27 3.41 39.36
C LEU A 156 -33.80 2.00 38.96
N SER A 157 -34.64 0.98 39.16
CA SER A 157 -34.34 -0.38 38.72
C SER A 157 -34.18 -0.46 37.19
N ARG A 158 -35.07 0.18 36.42
CA ARG A 158 -34.99 0.21 34.95
C ARG A 158 -33.74 0.95 34.45
N GLU A 159 -33.32 2.01 35.13
CA GLU A 159 -32.09 2.75 34.81
C GLU A 159 -30.84 1.91 35.06
N ILE A 160 -30.78 1.20 36.20
CA ILE A 160 -29.70 0.26 36.51
C ILE A 160 -29.62 -0.86 35.46
N ASP A 161 -30.77 -1.43 35.06
CA ASP A 161 -30.83 -2.46 34.02
C ASP A 161 -30.34 -1.92 32.66
N THR A 162 -30.72 -0.68 32.33
CA THR A 162 -30.26 0.01 31.13
C THR A 162 -28.75 0.21 31.15
N LEU A 163 -28.18 0.63 32.28
CA LEU A 163 -26.75 0.80 32.44
C LEU A 163 -26.00 -0.53 32.30
N ASN A 164 -26.50 -1.60 32.92
CA ASN A 164 -25.93 -2.95 32.82
C ASN A 164 -25.96 -3.47 31.37
N GLU A 165 -27.03 -3.19 30.62
CA GLU A 165 -27.13 -3.51 29.19
C GLU A 165 -26.13 -2.72 28.34
N LEU A 166 -26.00 -1.40 28.58
CA LEU A 166 -25.01 -0.56 27.90
C LEU A 166 -23.58 -1.06 28.17
N GLU A 167 -23.24 -1.39 29.42
CA GLU A 167 -21.92 -1.94 29.76
C GLU A 167 -21.66 -3.29 29.10
N ARG A 168 -22.68 -4.15 28.96
CA ARG A 168 -22.57 -5.41 28.23
C ARG A 168 -22.31 -5.19 26.74
N ARG A 169 -23.02 -4.23 26.12
CA ARG A 169 -22.81 -3.85 24.71
C ARG A 169 -21.42 -3.28 24.48
N ILE A 170 -20.96 -2.38 25.34
CA ILE A 170 -19.61 -1.81 25.28
C ILE A 170 -18.54 -2.91 25.35
N ARG A 171 -18.69 -3.86 26.28
CA ARG A 171 -17.76 -5.02 26.36
C ARG A 171 -17.80 -5.86 25.09
N GLY A 172 -18.97 -6.08 24.51
CA GLY A 172 -19.14 -6.80 23.25
C GLY A 172 -18.46 -6.10 22.07
N GLU A 173 -18.68 -4.79 21.90
CA GLU A 173 -18.04 -4.01 20.83
C GLU A 173 -16.53 -3.90 21.02
N LYS A 174 -16.05 -3.77 22.26
CA LYS A 174 -14.61 -3.80 22.56
C LYS A 174 -13.98 -5.13 22.17
N ALA A 175 -14.60 -6.26 22.51
CA ALA A 175 -14.10 -7.58 22.13
C ALA A 175 -14.07 -7.78 20.59
N LYS A 176 -15.04 -7.21 19.86
CA LYS A 176 -15.03 -7.21 18.38
C LYS A 176 -13.88 -6.38 17.83
N LEU A 177 -13.63 -5.20 18.39
CA LEU A 177 -12.52 -4.33 18.01
C LEU A 177 -11.18 -5.04 18.24
N ASP A 178 -10.96 -5.58 19.44
CA ASP A 178 -9.72 -6.28 19.81
C ASP A 178 -9.46 -7.48 18.86
N ALA A 179 -10.51 -8.25 18.51
CA ALA A 179 -10.40 -9.37 17.57
C ALA A 179 -10.08 -8.93 16.13
N ALA A 180 -10.67 -7.81 15.67
CA ALA A 180 -10.36 -7.23 14.37
C ALA A 180 -8.91 -6.74 14.31
N GLU A 181 -8.44 -6.03 15.34
CA GLU A 181 -7.07 -5.52 15.45
C GLU A 181 -6.03 -6.65 15.50
N ALA A 182 -6.29 -7.72 16.25
CA ALA A 182 -5.40 -8.89 16.27
C ALA A 182 -5.28 -9.54 14.88
N THR A 183 -6.39 -9.63 14.14
CA THR A 183 -6.39 -10.16 12.77
C THR A 183 -5.63 -9.23 11.81
N LEU A 184 -5.81 -7.92 11.95
CA LEU A 184 -5.09 -6.92 11.15
C LEU A 184 -3.58 -7.00 11.33
N ALA A 185 -3.11 -7.12 12.59
CA ALA A 185 -1.69 -7.26 12.88
C ALA A 185 -1.07 -8.47 12.16
N LEU A 186 -1.76 -9.62 12.17
CA LEU A 186 -1.31 -10.82 11.46
C LEU A 186 -1.28 -10.63 9.94
N LYS A 187 -2.34 -10.03 9.38
CA LYS A 187 -2.45 -9.76 7.94
C LYS A 187 -1.41 -8.76 7.46
N GLN A 188 -1.08 -7.77 8.27
CA GLN A 188 -0.04 -6.80 7.97
C GLN A 188 1.33 -7.46 7.81
N VAL A 189 1.71 -8.35 8.74
CA VAL A 189 2.96 -9.12 8.64
C VAL A 189 2.96 -10.03 7.41
N GLU A 190 1.84 -10.69 7.12
CA GLU A 190 1.67 -11.53 5.93
C GLU A 190 1.86 -10.72 4.63
N ILE A 191 1.21 -9.56 4.52
CA ILE A 191 1.31 -8.66 3.37
C ILE A 191 2.75 -8.16 3.21
N GLU A 192 3.40 -7.71 4.29
CA GLU A 192 4.78 -7.23 4.22
C GLU A 192 5.74 -8.32 3.72
N ARG A 193 5.59 -9.55 4.23
CA ARG A 193 6.42 -10.69 3.81
C ARG A 193 6.20 -11.02 2.33
N LEU A 194 4.95 -11.12 1.90
CA LEU A 194 4.60 -11.44 0.51
C LEU A 194 5.04 -10.32 -0.45
N ALA A 195 4.86 -9.06 -0.07
CA ALA A 195 5.27 -7.91 -0.87
C ALA A 195 6.79 -7.82 -0.99
N ALA A 196 7.53 -8.09 0.10
CA ALA A 196 8.99 -8.15 0.07
C ALA A 196 9.49 -9.28 -0.84
N ALA A 197 8.87 -10.46 -0.78
CA ALA A 197 9.18 -11.57 -1.69
C ALA A 197 8.90 -11.21 -3.16
N LYS A 198 7.74 -10.60 -3.44
CA LYS A 198 7.39 -10.13 -4.78
C LYS A 198 8.41 -9.11 -5.32
N ARG A 199 8.78 -8.12 -4.50
CA ARG A 199 9.75 -7.09 -4.85
C ARG A 199 11.13 -7.71 -5.13
N GLY A 200 11.62 -8.58 -4.24
CA GLY A 200 12.92 -9.24 -4.41
C GLY A 200 12.98 -10.04 -5.72
N ASN A 201 11.98 -10.89 -5.96
CA ASN A 201 11.88 -11.66 -7.20
C ASN A 201 11.86 -10.77 -8.46
N PHE A 202 11.20 -9.61 -8.39
CA PHE A 202 11.19 -8.65 -9.50
C PHE A 202 12.55 -7.97 -9.70
N GLU A 203 13.19 -7.53 -8.62
CA GLU A 203 14.50 -6.87 -8.66
C GLU A 203 15.57 -7.81 -9.20
N ASP A 204 15.62 -9.06 -8.71
CA ASP A 204 16.54 -10.11 -9.18
C ASP A 204 16.36 -10.37 -10.70
N LEU A 205 15.12 -10.62 -11.11
CA LEU A 205 14.80 -10.90 -12.51
C LEU A 205 15.08 -9.71 -13.44
N SER A 206 14.78 -8.49 -12.98
CA SER A 206 15.07 -7.27 -13.74
C SER A 206 16.59 -7.02 -13.87
N GLY A 207 17.35 -7.32 -12.82
CA GLY A 207 18.80 -7.21 -12.78
C GLY A 207 19.49 -8.19 -13.72
N ASP A 208 19.10 -9.47 -13.66
CA ASP A 208 19.63 -10.52 -14.54
C ASP A 208 19.42 -10.19 -16.02
N ILE A 209 18.24 -9.68 -16.37
CA ILE A 209 17.93 -9.27 -17.74
C ILE A 209 18.74 -8.05 -18.16
N ALA A 210 18.93 -7.07 -17.27
CA ALA A 210 19.74 -5.90 -17.57
C ALA A 210 21.20 -6.29 -17.84
N LEU A 211 21.78 -7.17 -17.01
CA LEU A 211 23.13 -7.69 -17.17
C LEU A 211 23.29 -8.47 -18.48
N LEU A 212 22.37 -9.38 -18.78
CA LEU A 212 22.38 -10.13 -20.04
C LEU A 212 22.30 -9.22 -21.26
N LYS A 213 21.41 -8.22 -21.24
CA LYS A 213 21.27 -7.26 -22.35
C LYS A 213 22.54 -6.46 -22.56
N ALA A 214 23.17 -5.99 -21.49
CA ALA A 214 24.44 -5.28 -21.57
C ALA A 214 25.55 -6.17 -22.15
N HIS A 215 25.61 -7.43 -21.73
CA HIS A 215 26.56 -8.42 -22.26
C HIS A 215 26.33 -8.69 -23.76
N ALA A 216 25.08 -8.94 -24.16
CA ALA A 216 24.71 -9.17 -25.56
C ALA A 216 25.02 -7.95 -26.45
N ALA A 217 24.78 -6.74 -25.96
CA ALA A 217 25.15 -5.50 -26.65
C ALA A 217 26.67 -5.35 -26.82
N GLY A 218 27.45 -5.75 -25.81
CA GLY A 218 28.91 -5.75 -25.87
C GLY A 218 29.49 -6.77 -26.86
N ILE A 219 28.87 -7.94 -27.00
CA ILE A 219 29.22 -8.91 -28.06
C ILE A 219 28.92 -8.30 -29.44
N GLY A 220 27.72 -7.73 -29.62
CA GLY A 220 27.32 -7.14 -30.90
C GLY A 220 28.24 -5.99 -31.36
N ALA A 221 28.67 -5.14 -30.43
CA ALA A 221 29.62 -4.06 -30.74
C ALA A 221 30.99 -4.59 -31.18
N ARG A 222 31.51 -5.65 -30.52
CA ARG A 222 32.77 -6.31 -30.92
C ARG A 222 32.66 -6.99 -32.28
N GLU A 223 31.52 -7.61 -32.60
CA GLU A 223 31.27 -8.20 -33.91
C GLU A 223 31.24 -7.15 -35.03
N GLU A 224 30.59 -6.00 -34.79
CA GLU A 224 30.50 -4.92 -35.78
C GLU A 224 31.88 -4.31 -36.08
N ASP A 225 32.69 -4.09 -35.03
CA ASP A 225 34.07 -3.60 -35.17
C ASP A 225 34.94 -4.58 -35.97
N LEU A 226 34.93 -5.87 -35.61
CA LEU A 226 35.66 -6.92 -36.35
C LEU A 226 35.21 -7.06 -37.80
N ARG A 227 33.91 -6.98 -38.08
CA ARG A 227 33.39 -7.00 -39.46
C ARG A 227 33.84 -5.78 -40.26
N SER A 228 33.85 -4.60 -39.65
CA SER A 228 34.31 -3.38 -40.31
C SER A 228 35.81 -3.44 -40.64
N LEU A 229 36.61 -4.00 -39.74
CA LEU A 229 38.04 -4.21 -39.93
C LEU A 229 38.32 -5.25 -41.01
N LEU A 230 37.63 -6.39 -41.00
CA LEU A 230 37.71 -7.41 -42.06
C LEU A 230 37.37 -6.83 -43.43
N ALA A 231 36.28 -6.06 -43.53
CA ALA A 231 35.91 -5.39 -44.78
C ALA A 231 36.97 -4.38 -45.26
N SER A 232 37.62 -3.67 -44.32
CA SER A 232 38.70 -2.74 -44.64
C SER A 232 39.98 -3.45 -45.13
N LEU A 233 40.31 -4.60 -44.54
CA LEU A 233 41.44 -5.44 -44.96
C LEU A 233 41.19 -6.07 -46.33
N GLU A 234 39.96 -6.53 -46.60
CA GLU A 234 39.58 -7.07 -47.91
C GLU A 234 39.61 -5.98 -49.00
N ALA A 235 39.22 -4.75 -48.67
CA ALA A 235 39.31 -3.61 -49.58
C ALA A 235 40.76 -3.15 -49.86
N GLN A 236 41.70 -3.40 -48.93
CA GLN A 236 43.11 -3.04 -49.05
C GLN A 236 44.00 -4.18 -49.58
N ALA A 237 43.45 -5.39 -49.73
CA ALA A 237 44.17 -6.52 -50.31
C ALA A 237 44.41 -6.29 -51.82
N PRO A 238 45.65 -6.44 -52.33
CA PRO A 238 45.91 -6.32 -53.76
C PRO A 238 45.16 -7.40 -54.54
N SER A 239 44.50 -7.02 -55.64
CA SER A 239 43.82 -7.98 -56.53
C SER A 239 44.84 -9.00 -57.05
N ALA A 240 44.73 -10.24 -56.59
CA ALA A 240 45.51 -11.34 -57.12
C ALA A 240 45.12 -11.59 -58.59
N PRO A 241 46.09 -11.69 -59.52
CA PRO A 241 45.79 -11.93 -60.92
C PRO A 241 45.44 -13.41 -61.15
N GLY A 242 44.18 -13.66 -61.48
CA GLY A 242 43.77 -14.87 -62.21
C GLY A 242 42.89 -15.86 -61.45
N ALA A 243 41.57 -15.67 -61.48
CA ALA A 243 40.58 -16.74 -61.62
C ALA A 243 39.23 -16.15 -62.08
N LYS A 244 38.54 -16.89 -62.95
CA LYS A 244 37.37 -16.51 -63.75
C LYS A 244 36.15 -16.01 -62.93
N PRO A 245 35.26 -15.19 -63.54
CA PRO A 245 34.07 -14.70 -62.88
C PRO A 245 32.96 -15.75 -62.99
N ASP A 246 32.72 -16.53 -61.95
CA ASP A 246 31.42 -17.15 -61.73
C ASP A 246 31.25 -17.53 -60.26
N LEU A 247 30.01 -17.35 -59.79
CA LEU A 247 29.52 -17.59 -58.43
C LEU A 247 29.86 -16.50 -57.42
N ARG A 248 29.14 -15.37 -57.53
CA ARG A 248 28.85 -14.52 -56.37
C ARG A 248 27.92 -15.31 -55.43
N PRO A 249 28.32 -15.70 -54.21
CA PRO A 249 27.34 -15.96 -53.19
C PRO A 249 26.73 -14.60 -52.85
N ARG A 250 25.42 -14.45 -53.05
CA ARG A 250 24.68 -13.34 -52.43
C ARG A 250 24.95 -13.44 -50.94
N LEU A 251 25.78 -12.55 -50.40
CA LEU A 251 25.77 -12.22 -48.98
C LEU A 251 24.36 -11.70 -48.71
N VAL A 252 23.55 -12.59 -48.13
CA VAL A 252 22.25 -12.25 -47.60
C VAL A 252 22.57 -11.27 -46.49
N SER A 253 22.21 -10.01 -46.70
CA SER A 253 22.11 -9.01 -45.65
C SER A 253 21.03 -9.49 -44.68
N ASN A 254 21.39 -10.39 -43.76
CA ASN A 254 20.66 -10.54 -42.52
C ASN A 254 20.99 -9.29 -41.70
N SER A 255 20.28 -8.20 -41.99
CA SER A 255 19.96 -7.26 -40.92
C SER A 255 19.37 -8.12 -39.79
N PRO A 256 19.93 -8.10 -38.57
CA PRO A 256 19.17 -8.59 -37.45
C PRO A 256 17.99 -7.63 -37.34
N SER A 257 16.82 -8.10 -37.76
CA SER A 257 15.54 -7.60 -37.31
C SER A 257 15.49 -7.84 -35.80
N SER A 258 16.19 -6.98 -35.05
CA SER A 258 16.03 -6.83 -33.63
C SER A 258 14.64 -6.24 -33.39
N LYS A 259 13.67 -7.13 -33.21
CA LYS A 259 12.62 -7.04 -32.19
C LYS A 259 11.75 -8.29 -32.32
N PRO A 260 11.99 -9.25 -31.42
CA PRO A 260 11.02 -9.43 -30.35
C PRO A 260 11.54 -8.67 -29.14
N SER A 261 10.77 -7.68 -28.66
CA SER A 261 11.05 -7.02 -27.40
C SER A 261 11.02 -8.06 -26.26
N ALA A 262 12.17 -8.68 -25.96
CA ALA A 262 12.34 -9.53 -24.78
C ALA A 262 12.18 -8.73 -23.47
N THR A 263 12.13 -7.40 -23.53
CA THR A 263 11.66 -6.52 -22.45
C THR A 263 10.20 -6.80 -22.06
N SER A 264 9.40 -7.40 -22.95
CA SER A 264 8.00 -7.72 -22.70
C SER A 264 7.80 -8.85 -21.70
N ALA A 265 8.75 -9.79 -21.58
CA ALA A 265 8.54 -11.00 -20.77
C ALA A 265 8.46 -10.71 -19.26
N VAL A 266 9.19 -9.71 -18.78
CA VAL A 266 9.27 -9.36 -17.34
C VAL A 266 8.40 -8.18 -16.98
N ALA A 267 8.05 -7.37 -17.97
CA ALA A 267 7.01 -6.35 -17.87
C ALA A 267 5.65 -6.87 -18.41
N ARG A 268 5.33 -8.17 -18.29
CA ARG A 268 3.95 -8.62 -18.46
C ARG A 268 3.17 -8.15 -17.23
N THR A 269 2.82 -6.86 -17.25
CA THR A 269 1.81 -6.29 -16.38
C THR A 269 0.59 -7.23 -16.40
N PRO A 270 0.01 -7.56 -15.23
CA PRO A 270 -1.29 -8.22 -15.20
C PRO A 270 -2.23 -7.42 -16.10
N ALA A 271 -3.05 -8.11 -16.90
CA ALA A 271 -3.89 -7.47 -17.92
C ALA A 271 -4.68 -6.30 -17.32
N SER A 272 -4.21 -5.07 -17.55
CA SER A 272 -4.86 -3.86 -17.05
C SER A 272 -6.01 -3.53 -17.98
N ARG A 273 -7.24 -3.62 -17.47
CA ARG A 273 -8.40 -3.12 -18.20
C ARG A 273 -8.20 -1.62 -18.42
N PRO A 274 -8.32 -1.11 -19.67
CA PRO A 274 -8.21 0.33 -19.90
C PRO A 274 -9.30 1.06 -19.10
N LEU A 275 -8.95 2.20 -18.51
CA LEU A 275 -9.88 3.06 -17.78
C LEU A 275 -10.92 3.68 -18.71
N GLY A 276 -10.56 3.91 -19.98
CA GLY A 276 -11.46 4.38 -21.03
C GLY A 276 -12.09 5.74 -20.71
N ARG A 277 -13.34 5.96 -21.15
CA ARG A 277 -14.16 7.09 -20.68
C ARG A 277 -14.60 6.84 -19.24
N ALA A 278 -14.97 7.90 -18.51
CA ALA A 278 -15.48 7.80 -17.14
C ALA A 278 -16.60 6.75 -17.03
N VAL A 279 -16.30 5.66 -16.32
CA VAL A 279 -17.23 4.58 -15.99
C VAL A 279 -17.19 4.40 -14.47
N ILE A 280 -18.33 4.60 -13.82
CA ILE A 280 -18.49 4.43 -12.37
C ILE A 280 -18.04 3.03 -11.97
N GLY A 281 -17.17 2.94 -10.96
CA GLY A 281 -16.63 1.67 -10.45
C GLY A 281 -15.42 1.12 -11.22
N ALA A 282 -14.89 1.84 -12.21
CA ALA A 282 -13.65 1.47 -12.87
C ALA A 282 -12.40 1.66 -11.99
N LEU A 283 -12.46 2.56 -10.99
CA LEU A 283 -11.47 2.66 -9.92
C LEU A 283 -12.01 2.05 -8.63
N LYS A 284 -11.23 1.15 -8.01
CA LYS A 284 -11.49 0.67 -6.65
C LYS A 284 -11.04 1.74 -5.65
N PRO A 285 -11.78 1.96 -4.54
CA PRO A 285 -11.28 2.80 -3.45
C PRO A 285 -9.91 2.29 -2.96
N PRO A 286 -8.86 3.14 -2.91
CA PRO A 286 -7.52 2.71 -2.53
C PRO A 286 -7.38 2.29 -1.06
N VAL A 287 -8.31 2.67 -0.19
CA VAL A 287 -8.21 2.46 1.25
C VAL A 287 -9.59 2.36 1.88
N ALA A 288 -9.70 1.65 3.02
CA ALA A 288 -10.89 1.68 3.84
C ALA A 288 -10.96 3.01 4.61
N GLY A 289 -11.94 3.84 4.28
CA GLY A 289 -12.03 5.19 4.83
C GLY A 289 -13.16 6.04 4.26
N SER A 290 -13.41 7.18 4.88
CA SER A 290 -14.39 8.18 4.43
C SER A 290 -13.74 9.22 3.52
N LEU A 291 -14.55 9.92 2.71
CA LEU A 291 -14.06 11.03 1.89
C LEU A 291 -13.87 12.22 2.83
N ALA A 292 -12.62 12.65 2.99
CA ALA A 292 -12.27 13.83 3.78
C ALA A 292 -12.30 15.11 2.95
N ARG A 293 -11.98 15.00 1.65
CA ARG A 293 -11.93 16.14 0.72
C ARG A 293 -12.40 15.73 -0.66
N ALA A 294 -13.30 16.53 -1.22
CA ALA A 294 -13.77 16.34 -2.59
C ALA A 294 -12.85 17.04 -3.61
N PHE A 295 -12.87 16.55 -4.85
CA PHE A 295 -12.24 17.23 -5.96
C PHE A 295 -12.88 18.62 -6.16
N GLY A 296 -12.07 19.64 -6.44
CA GLY A 296 -12.53 21.00 -6.65
C GLY A 296 -12.88 21.78 -5.38
N GLU A 297 -12.82 21.15 -4.19
CA GLU A 297 -13.07 21.80 -2.91
C GLU A 297 -12.01 22.87 -2.61
N LYS A 298 -12.40 23.98 -1.96
CA LYS A 298 -11.50 25.09 -1.71
C LYS A 298 -10.46 24.74 -0.65
N LEU A 299 -9.18 24.88 -0.97
CA LEU A 299 -8.10 24.60 -0.02
C LEU A 299 -7.90 25.73 1.00
N PRO A 300 -7.43 25.42 2.23
CA PRO A 300 -7.07 26.43 3.23
C PRO A 300 -5.97 27.39 2.74
N THR A 301 -5.07 26.90 1.88
CA THR A 301 -3.99 27.67 1.25
C THR A 301 -4.47 28.56 0.10
N GLY A 302 -5.76 28.53 -0.25
CA GLY A 302 -6.29 29.08 -1.49
C GLY A 302 -6.21 28.08 -2.65
N GLY A 303 -7.01 28.30 -3.69
CA GLY A 303 -7.15 27.38 -4.83
C GLY A 303 -8.21 26.29 -4.62
N LYS A 304 -8.31 25.37 -5.59
CA LYS A 304 -9.22 24.22 -5.58
C LYS A 304 -8.43 22.91 -5.52
N SER A 305 -8.95 21.90 -4.84
CA SER A 305 -8.34 20.58 -4.74
C SER A 305 -8.27 19.91 -6.11
N GLU A 306 -7.08 19.47 -6.50
CA GLU A 306 -6.82 18.69 -7.72
C GLU A 306 -6.93 17.17 -7.46
N TRP A 307 -7.25 16.78 -6.23
CA TRP A 307 -7.35 15.40 -5.78
C TRP A 307 -8.60 15.17 -4.92
N VAL A 308 -8.90 13.89 -4.68
CA VAL A 308 -9.79 13.45 -3.59
C VAL A 308 -8.95 12.97 -2.42
N ALA A 309 -9.36 13.25 -1.18
CA ALA A 309 -8.65 12.77 0.01
C ALA A 309 -9.54 11.81 0.81
N PHE A 310 -8.97 10.69 1.24
CA PHE A 310 -9.63 9.72 2.11
C PHE A 310 -9.07 9.81 3.52
N ALA A 311 -9.93 10.05 4.52
CA ALA A 311 -9.56 9.90 5.92
C ALA A 311 -9.56 8.41 6.29
N THR A 312 -8.50 7.98 6.95
CA THR A 312 -8.20 6.56 7.18
C THR A 312 -7.82 6.31 8.63
N ARG A 313 -7.87 5.04 9.05
CA ARG A 313 -7.26 4.62 10.32
C ARG A 313 -5.74 4.73 10.25
N ALA A 314 -5.10 4.78 11.42
CA ALA A 314 -3.66 4.51 11.53
C ALA A 314 -3.33 3.15 10.90
N ASN A 315 -2.17 3.05 10.23
CA ASN A 315 -1.71 1.82 9.57
C ASN A 315 -2.66 1.22 8.51
N ALA A 316 -3.68 1.94 8.03
CA ALA A 316 -4.62 1.41 7.03
C ALA A 316 -3.90 0.91 5.76
N GLN A 317 -4.39 -0.21 5.22
CA GLN A 317 -3.83 -0.85 4.03
C GLN A 317 -4.23 -0.09 2.76
N VAL A 318 -3.22 0.35 2.00
CA VAL A 318 -3.43 1.02 0.70
C VAL A 318 -3.28 0.00 -0.43
N VAL A 319 -4.27 -0.06 -1.32
CA VAL A 319 -4.31 -0.97 -2.46
C VAL A 319 -4.35 -0.18 -3.77
N ALA A 320 -3.91 -0.81 -4.87
CA ALA A 320 -3.97 -0.23 -6.20
C ALA A 320 -5.43 -0.05 -6.65
N PRO A 321 -5.87 1.19 -6.97
CA PRO A 321 -7.22 1.44 -7.51
C PRO A 321 -7.49 0.77 -8.84
N VAL A 322 -6.43 0.55 -9.62
CA VAL A 322 -6.44 0.00 -10.97
C VAL A 322 -5.15 -0.80 -11.19
N GLY A 323 -5.20 -1.78 -12.09
CA GLY A 323 -3.98 -2.45 -12.53
C GLY A 323 -3.14 -1.56 -13.44
N GLY A 324 -1.82 -1.64 -13.35
CA GLY A 324 -0.92 -0.80 -14.12
C GLY A 324 0.55 -1.05 -13.83
N THR A 325 1.41 -0.21 -14.39
CA THR A 325 2.86 -0.23 -14.12
C THR A 325 3.21 0.90 -13.15
N VAL A 326 4.06 0.61 -12.18
CA VAL A 326 4.60 1.62 -11.27
C VAL A 326 5.60 2.50 -12.02
N GLU A 327 5.30 3.78 -12.17
CA GLU A 327 6.19 4.76 -12.79
C GLU A 327 7.08 5.47 -11.77
N TYR A 328 6.58 5.66 -10.55
CA TYR A 328 7.31 6.30 -9.46
C TYR A 328 6.89 5.71 -8.12
N ALA A 329 7.83 5.40 -7.23
CA ALA A 329 7.54 4.78 -5.93
C ALA A 329 8.58 5.14 -4.86
N ARG A 330 8.60 6.41 -4.43
CA ARG A 330 9.60 6.91 -3.46
C ARG A 330 9.01 7.93 -2.47
N PRO A 331 9.68 8.18 -1.33
CA PRO A 331 9.42 9.35 -0.50
C PRO A 331 9.48 10.65 -1.32
N PHE A 332 8.51 11.53 -1.15
CA PHE A 332 8.38 12.79 -1.89
C PHE A 332 8.18 13.97 -0.94
N ARG A 333 9.25 14.76 -0.77
CA ARG A 333 9.26 15.99 0.03
C ARG A 333 8.67 15.74 1.43
N THR A 334 7.89 16.70 1.93
CA THR A 334 7.15 16.63 3.19
C THR A 334 5.79 15.91 3.08
N TYR A 335 5.38 15.47 1.89
CA TYR A 335 4.07 14.86 1.64
C TYR A 335 4.03 13.35 1.93
N GLY A 336 5.11 12.78 2.48
CA GLY A 336 5.25 11.35 2.73
C GLY A 336 5.67 10.60 1.47
N SER A 337 5.18 9.38 1.30
CA SER A 337 5.48 8.55 0.13
C SER A 337 4.52 8.82 -1.03
N MET A 338 5.06 8.90 -2.26
CA MET A 338 4.30 9.09 -3.50
C MET A 338 4.42 7.86 -4.40
N LEU A 339 3.29 7.41 -4.92
CA LEU A 339 3.18 6.33 -5.90
C LEU A 339 2.47 6.84 -7.14
N ILE A 340 3.03 6.58 -8.32
CA ILE A 340 2.40 6.87 -9.62
C ILE A 340 2.19 5.56 -10.35
N LEU A 341 0.95 5.24 -10.66
CA LEU A 341 0.57 4.08 -11.47
C LEU A 341 0.15 4.54 -12.85
N ARG A 342 0.80 4.02 -13.89
CA ARG A 342 0.44 4.25 -15.29
C ARG A 342 -0.41 3.10 -15.81
N THR A 343 -1.55 3.41 -16.39
CA THR A 343 -2.42 2.43 -17.05
C THR A 343 -2.06 2.23 -18.52
N SER A 344 -2.59 1.17 -19.13
CA SER A 344 -2.34 0.85 -20.55
C SER A 344 -2.86 1.90 -21.53
N ASP A 345 -3.84 2.70 -21.14
CA ASP A 345 -4.45 3.78 -21.93
C ASP A 345 -3.94 5.18 -21.57
N GLY A 346 -2.85 5.28 -20.81
CA GLY A 346 -2.10 6.52 -20.60
C GLY A 346 -2.57 7.38 -19.42
N TYR A 347 -3.49 6.88 -18.58
CA TYR A 347 -3.83 7.54 -17.33
C TYR A 347 -2.73 7.32 -16.29
N HIS A 348 -2.58 8.32 -15.43
CA HIS A 348 -1.70 8.28 -14.27
C HIS A 348 -2.54 8.45 -13.01
N VAL A 349 -2.50 7.45 -12.13
CA VAL A 349 -3.10 7.50 -10.80
C VAL A 349 -2.00 7.79 -9.80
N ILE A 350 -2.12 8.92 -9.09
CA ILE A 350 -1.11 9.38 -8.14
C ILE A 350 -1.68 9.21 -6.74
N LEU A 351 -0.97 8.48 -5.88
CA LEU A 351 -1.31 8.28 -4.47
C LEU A 351 -0.25 8.92 -3.58
N THR A 352 -0.66 9.74 -2.61
CA THR A 352 0.24 10.37 -1.63
C THR A 352 -0.34 10.34 -0.22
N GLY A 353 0.52 10.50 0.80
CA GLY A 353 0.14 10.45 2.21
C GLY A 353 0.49 9.12 2.92
N MET A 354 1.12 8.19 2.20
CA MET A 354 1.55 6.90 2.76
C MET A 354 2.85 7.03 3.57
N SER A 355 3.03 6.16 4.56
CA SER A 355 4.27 6.04 5.34
C SER A 355 5.24 5.01 4.74
N ARG A 356 4.71 4.00 4.05
CA ARG A 356 5.48 2.89 3.47
C ARG A 356 4.93 2.52 2.10
N ILE A 357 5.84 2.18 1.19
CA ILE A 357 5.53 1.64 -0.14
C ILE A 357 6.02 0.18 -0.21
N TYR A 358 5.22 -0.69 -0.82
CA TYR A 358 5.46 -2.12 -0.98
C TYR A 358 5.95 -2.51 -2.38
N VAL A 359 5.78 -1.64 -3.36
CA VAL A 359 6.17 -1.85 -4.75
C VAL A 359 7.45 -1.10 -5.11
N THR A 360 8.00 -1.34 -6.30
CA THR A 360 9.17 -0.64 -6.85
C THR A 360 8.91 -0.14 -8.29
N GLU A 361 9.76 0.75 -8.79
CA GLU A 361 9.62 1.33 -10.14
C GLU A 361 9.74 0.26 -11.23
N GLY A 362 8.89 0.36 -12.25
CA GLY A 362 8.80 -0.61 -13.35
C GLY A 362 7.98 -1.86 -13.04
N GLN A 363 7.63 -2.12 -11.77
CA GLN A 363 6.84 -3.29 -11.37
C GLN A 363 5.38 -3.19 -11.87
N GLY A 364 4.82 -4.32 -12.30
CA GLY A 364 3.39 -4.43 -12.58
C GLY A 364 2.57 -4.71 -11.31
N VAL A 365 1.45 -4.01 -11.17
CA VAL A 365 0.50 -4.20 -10.05
C VAL A 365 -0.90 -4.53 -10.57
N SER A 366 -1.59 -5.41 -9.87
CA SER A 366 -2.99 -5.75 -10.12
C SER A 366 -3.95 -4.83 -9.35
N VAL A 367 -5.18 -4.68 -9.84
CA VAL A 367 -6.23 -3.98 -9.08
C VAL A 367 -6.46 -4.66 -7.73
N GLY A 368 -6.50 -3.87 -6.65
CA GLY A 368 -6.67 -4.37 -5.29
C GLY A 368 -5.40 -4.97 -4.66
N GLU A 369 -4.28 -4.99 -5.37
CA GLU A 369 -2.99 -5.40 -4.81
C GLU A 369 -2.52 -4.36 -3.77
N PRO A 370 -2.00 -4.78 -2.61
CA PRO A 370 -1.45 -3.88 -1.61
C PRO A 370 -0.19 -3.16 -2.12
N VAL A 371 -0.22 -1.83 -2.15
CA VAL A 371 0.87 -0.99 -2.66
C VAL A 371 1.59 -0.18 -1.58
N GLY A 372 0.96 -0.01 -0.43
CA GLY A 372 1.56 0.74 0.67
C GLY A 372 0.72 0.70 1.94
N ARG A 373 1.13 1.52 2.92
CA ARG A 373 0.45 1.65 4.21
C ARG A 373 0.39 3.10 4.66
N MET A 374 -0.69 3.44 5.36
CA MET A 374 -0.84 4.75 6.01
C MET A 374 0.08 4.91 7.24
N PRO A 375 0.39 6.13 7.65
CA PRO A 375 1.13 6.40 8.89
C PRO A 375 0.49 5.78 10.14
N ASP A 376 1.34 5.38 11.08
CA ASP A 376 0.94 4.93 12.41
C ASP A 376 0.75 6.14 13.34
N ARG A 377 -0.34 6.88 13.14
CA ARG A 377 -0.73 7.98 14.03
C ARG A 377 -2.24 8.18 13.99
N ALA A 378 -2.80 8.59 15.12
CA ALA A 378 -4.20 9.01 15.20
C ALA A 378 -4.37 10.50 14.86
N GLU A 379 -3.40 11.35 15.24
CA GLU A 379 -3.49 12.81 15.11
C GLU A 379 -2.24 13.41 14.43
N PRO A 380 -2.40 14.29 13.42
CA PRO A 380 -3.63 14.51 12.68
C PRO A 380 -4.06 13.23 11.94
N VAL A 381 -5.37 13.04 11.78
CA VAL A 381 -5.97 11.88 11.09
C VAL A 381 -5.25 11.62 9.75
N PRO A 382 -4.76 10.39 9.50
CA PRO A 382 -4.07 10.07 8.25
C PRO A 382 -4.99 10.23 7.03
N GLU A 383 -4.57 11.06 6.08
CA GLU A 383 -5.26 11.28 4.80
C GLU A 383 -4.47 10.68 3.64
N LEU A 384 -5.12 9.85 2.82
CA LEU A 384 -4.60 9.39 1.53
C LEU A 384 -5.18 10.26 0.41
N ASN A 385 -4.32 10.97 -0.31
CA ASN A 385 -4.73 11.74 -1.47
C ASN A 385 -4.62 10.89 -2.73
N MET A 386 -5.65 10.93 -3.57
CA MET A 386 -5.67 10.31 -4.88
C MET A 386 -5.97 11.34 -5.96
N GLU A 387 -5.07 11.43 -6.93
CA GLU A 387 -5.20 12.28 -8.11
C GLU A 387 -5.20 11.42 -9.37
N LEU A 388 -5.97 11.84 -10.38
CA LEU A 388 -6.07 11.18 -11.67
C LEU A 388 -5.68 12.17 -12.76
N ARG A 389 -4.73 11.78 -13.61
CA ARG A 389 -4.28 12.58 -14.76
C ARG A 389 -4.37 11.81 -16.06
N LEU A 390 -4.63 12.53 -17.14
CA LEU A 390 -4.44 12.07 -18.52
C LEU A 390 -3.54 13.09 -19.23
N GLY A 391 -2.26 12.75 -19.39
CA GLY A 391 -1.22 13.73 -19.74
C GLY A 391 -1.13 14.83 -18.68
N ASP A 392 -1.17 16.09 -19.11
CA ASP A 392 -1.12 17.26 -18.21
C ASP A 392 -2.49 17.62 -17.60
N LYS A 393 -3.57 16.95 -18.02
CA LYS A 393 -4.93 17.27 -17.57
C LYS A 393 -5.27 16.51 -16.29
N VAL A 394 -5.52 17.26 -15.21
CA VAL A 394 -6.11 16.74 -13.97
C VAL A 394 -7.60 16.44 -14.19
N MET A 395 -8.05 15.28 -13.72
CA MET A 395 -9.43 14.81 -13.82
C MET A 395 -9.99 14.50 -12.44
N ASN A 396 -11.32 14.58 -12.29
CA ASN A 396 -11.98 14.22 -11.04
C ASN A 396 -11.97 12.68 -10.86
N PRO A 397 -11.22 12.13 -9.89
CA PRO A 397 -11.18 10.68 -9.69
C PRO A 397 -12.53 10.10 -9.26
N ALA A 398 -13.40 10.92 -8.67
CA ALA A 398 -14.72 10.48 -8.22
C ALA A 398 -15.63 10.01 -9.36
N ASP A 399 -15.38 10.44 -10.60
CA ASP A 399 -16.18 10.03 -11.76
C ASP A 399 -15.93 8.55 -12.13
N TRP A 400 -14.84 7.93 -11.64
CA TRP A 400 -14.52 6.51 -11.83
C TRP A 400 -14.67 5.67 -10.55
N LEU A 401 -14.79 6.30 -9.38
CA LEU A 401 -15.04 5.59 -8.13
C LEU A 401 -16.49 5.06 -8.09
N PRO A 402 -16.78 4.00 -7.33
CA PRO A 402 -18.16 3.60 -7.10
C PRO A 402 -18.93 4.75 -6.44
N GLY A 403 -20.17 4.96 -6.90
CA GLY A 403 -21.09 5.90 -6.26
C GLY A 403 -21.25 5.53 -4.79
N ARG A 404 -20.95 6.47 -3.90
CA ARG A 404 -21.09 6.26 -2.46
C ARG A 404 -22.56 6.48 -2.08
N SER A 405 -23.22 5.43 -1.60
CA SER A 405 -24.55 5.48 -0.98
C SER A 405 -24.52 6.09 0.41
#